data_AF-A0A5C4RZF6-F1
#
_entry.id   AF-A0A5C4RZF6-F1
#
_cell.length_a   1.000
_cell.length_b   1.000
_cell.length_c   1.000
_cell.angle_alpha   90.00
_cell.angle_beta   90.00
_cell.angle_gamma   90.00
#
_symmetry.space_group_name_H-M   'P 1'
#
loop_
_entity.id
_entity.type
_entity.pdbx_description
1 polymer ?
#
loop_
_entity_poly.entity_id
_entity_poly.type
_entity_poly.pdbx_seq_one_letter_code
_entity_poly.pdbx_strand_id
1 'polypeptide(L)' 'ITTQEIFCYKRTGINPDGSVQGVFSATGIRPKAAEKIRTHGFALSDGIFDPVHID' A
#
# COMPACT_ATOMS: atom_id res chain seq x y z
N ILE A 1 -1.95 7.56 -20.72
CA ILE A 1 -2.37 7.23 -19.33
C ILE A 1 -1.10 6.82 -18.59
N THR A 2 -0.83 7.36 -17.40
CA THR A 2 0.35 7.03 -16.59
C THR A 2 -0.11 6.32 -15.31
N THR A 3 0.60 5.26 -14.91
CA THR A 3 0.38 4.54 -13.66
C THR A 3 1.21 5.16 -12.54
N GLN A 4 0.75 4.99 -11.30
CA GLN A 4 1.50 5.36 -10.10
C GLN A 4 1.46 4.17 -9.15
N GLU A 5 2.60 3.84 -8.57
CA GLU A 5 2.69 2.78 -7.56
C GLU A 5 2.17 3.35 -6.23
N ILE A 6 1.03 2.86 -5.75
CA ILE A 6 0.39 3.34 -4.51
C ILE A 6 0.90 2.55 -3.29
N PHE A 7 1.15 1.25 -3.51
CA PHE A 7 1.75 0.35 -2.54
C PHE A 7 2.81 -0.47 -3.25
N CYS A 8 3.92 -0.71 -2.56
CA CYS A 8 4.96 -1.64 -2.99
C CYS A 8 5.01 -2.83 -2.04
N TYR A 9 5.34 -4.02 -2.54
CA TYR A 9 5.61 -5.18 -1.71
C TYR A 9 7.12 -5.29 -1.46
N LYS A 10 7.54 -5.17 -0.19
CA LYS A 10 8.92 -5.38 0.23
C LYS A 10 9.07 -6.80 0.74
N ARG A 11 9.76 -7.64 -0.03
CA ARG A 11 10.16 -8.98 0.40
C ARG A 11 11.15 -8.87 1.58
N THR A 12 10.90 -9.63 2.63
CA THR A 12 11.73 -9.71 3.83
C THR A 12 12.40 -11.08 4.01
N GLY A 13 11.89 -12.13 3.34
CA GLY A 13 12.43 -13.49 3.49
C GLY A 13 11.78 -14.55 2.63
N ILE A 14 12.11 -15.80 2.90
CA ILE A 14 11.45 -17.02 2.40
C ILE A 14 11.28 -17.99 3.57
N ASN A 15 10.09 -18.57 3.72
CA ASN A 15 9.79 -19.63 4.68
C ASN A 15 10.43 -20.97 4.27
N PRO A 16 10.60 -21.92 5.20
CA PRO A 16 11.13 -23.25 4.89
C PRO A 16 10.33 -24.04 3.84
N ASP A 17 9.04 -23.74 3.68
CA ASP A 17 8.16 -24.32 2.66
C ASP A 17 8.30 -23.66 1.27
N GLY A 18 9.17 -22.66 1.13
CA GLY A 18 9.41 -21.92 -0.10
C GLY A 18 8.50 -20.71 -0.31
N SER A 19 7.57 -20.42 0.59
CA SER A 19 6.71 -19.23 0.48
C SER A 19 7.47 -17.93 0.77
N VAL A 20 7.16 -16.88 0.01
CA VAL A 20 7.82 -15.56 0.14
C VAL A 20 7.23 -14.79 1.32
N GLN A 21 8.10 -14.26 2.18
CA GLN A 21 7.70 -13.34 3.26
C GLN A 21 7.95 -11.89 2.85
N GLY A 22 7.11 -10.98 3.34
CA GLY A 22 7.23 -9.55 3.05
C GLY A 22 6.00 -8.77 3.50
N VAL A 23 6.07 -7.46 3.30
CA VAL A 23 5.03 -6.51 3.71
C VAL A 23 4.66 -5.58 2.56
N PHE A 24 3.39 -5.23 2.47
CA PHE A 24 2.98 -4.08 1.65
C PHE A 24 3.28 -2.80 2.42
N SER A 25 3.93 -1.84 1.76
CA SER A 25 4.16 -0.50 2.29
C SER A 25 3.57 0.53 1.34
N ALA A 26 2.93 1.55 1.90
CA ALA A 26 2.45 2.67 1.10
C ALA A 26 3.63 3.50 0.59
N THR A 27 3.50 4.03 -0.62
CA THR A 27 4.54 4.86 -1.25
C THR A 27 4.43 6.35 -0.90
N GLY A 28 3.40 6.76 -0.15
CA GLY A 28 3.06 8.18 0.05
C GLY A 28 2.10 8.74 -1.00
N ILE A 29 1.87 8.02 -2.10
CA ILE A 29 1.01 8.51 -3.19
C ILE A 29 -0.46 8.31 -2.82
N ARG A 30 -1.20 9.42 -2.71
CA ARG A 30 -2.65 9.40 -2.54
C ARG A 30 -3.35 9.33 -3.91
N PRO A 31 -4.04 8.23 -4.26
CA PRO A 31 -4.63 8.09 -5.59
C PRO A 31 -5.89 8.94 -5.77
N LYS A 32 -6.15 9.40 -6.99
CA LYS A 32 -7.40 10.11 -7.36
C LYS A 32 -8.66 9.30 -7.05
N ALA A 33 -8.56 7.97 -7.03
CA ALA A 33 -9.67 7.07 -6.69
C ALA A 33 -10.07 7.14 -5.20
N ALA A 34 -9.17 7.56 -4.29
CA ALA A 34 -9.47 7.66 -2.86
C ALA A 34 -10.63 8.64 -2.59
N GLU A 35 -10.70 9.72 -3.37
CA GLU A 35 -11.80 10.68 -3.31
C GLU A 35 -13.14 10.02 -3.65
N LYS A 36 -13.17 9.26 -4.76
CA LYS A 36 -14.37 8.55 -5.18
C LYS A 36 -14.82 7.55 -4.13
N ILE A 37 -13.90 6.75 -3.58
CA ILE A 37 -14.21 5.77 -2.52
C ILE A 37 -14.90 6.47 -1.34
N ARG A 38 -14.37 7.62 -0.90
CA ARG A 38 -14.98 8.42 0.16
C ARG A 38 -16.37 8.94 -0.20
N THR A 39 -16.57 9.45 -1.42
CA THR A 39 -17.89 9.93 -1.88
C THR A 39 -18.93 8.80 -1.94
N HIS A 40 -18.51 7.55 -2.14
CA HIS A 40 -19.41 6.39 -2.08
C HIS A 40 -19.73 5.93 -0.64
N GLY A 41 -19.27 6.67 0.39
CA GLY A 41 -19.56 6.39 1.79
C GLY A 41 -18.55 5.47 2.47
N PHE A 42 -17.46 5.08 1.80
CA PHE A 42 -16.41 4.28 2.41
C PHE A 42 -15.33 5.16 3.04
N ALA A 43 -15.20 5.10 4.36
CA ALA A 43 -14.09 5.72 5.06
C ALA A 43 -12.83 4.87 4.87
N LEU A 44 -11.78 5.48 4.33
CA LEU A 44 -10.44 4.90 4.33
C LEU A 44 -9.77 5.20 5.67
N SER A 45 -9.01 4.24 6.21
CA SER A 45 -8.25 4.45 7.44
C SER A 45 -7.31 5.66 7.31
N ASP A 46 -7.19 6.42 8.38
CA ASP A 46 -6.22 7.51 8.46
C ASP A 46 -4.81 6.96 8.27
N GLY A 47 -4.02 7.66 7.44
CA GLY A 47 -2.65 7.27 7.13
C GLY A 47 -2.48 6.01 6.28
N ILE A 48 -3.54 5.43 5.67
CA ILE A 48 -3.42 4.24 4.80
C ILE A 48 -2.43 4.40 3.63
N PHE A 49 -2.13 5.64 3.24
CA PHE A 49 -1.16 5.97 2.18
C PHE A 49 0.14 6.56 2.72
N ASP A 50 0.33 6.66 4.03
CA ASP A 50 1.52 7.26 4.62
C ASP A 50 2.68 6.24 4.57
N PRO A 51 3.89 6.64 4.15
CA PRO A 51 5.01 5.72 4.07
C PRO A 51 5.37 5.15 5.44
N VAL A 52 5.46 3.83 5.54
CA VAL A 52 5.97 3.18 6.75
C VAL A 52 7.49 3.30 6.76
N HIS A 53 8.06 3.97 7.76
CA HIS A 53 9.50 3.92 7.99
C HIS A 53 9.83 2.51 8.50
N ILE A 54 10.56 1.75 7.68
CA ILE A 54 11.13 0.46 8.10
C ILE A 54 12.62 0.73 8.26
N ASP A 55 13.02 1.04 9.49
CA ASP A 55 14.43 1.12 9.92
C ASP A 55 15.17 -0.20 9.66
#